data_AF-A0AAN4YGG7-F1
#
_entry.id   AF-A0AAN4YGG7-F1
#
_cell.length_a   1.000
_cell.length_b   1.000
_cell.length_c   1.000
_cell.angle_alpha   90.00
_cell.angle_beta   90.00
_cell.angle_gamma   90.00
#
_symmetry.space_group_name_H-M   'P 1'
#
loop_
_entity.id
_entity.type
_entity.pdbx_description
1 polymer ?
#
loop_
_entity_poly.entity_id
_entity_poly.type
_entity_poly.pdbx_seq_one_letter_code
_entity_poly.pdbx_strand_id
1 'polypeptide(L)' 'MVLTALKCDLRKDEFENPNPNAITYEQGLAKAKEIGAVKYLECSAVQNRGIMETFYEAAKVALEVKAQGSNGSKEGCVIL' A
#
# COMPACT_ATOMS: atom_id res chain seq x y z
N MET A 1 -7.78 5.25 1.48
CA MET A 1 -6.43 5.28 0.87
C MET A 1 -5.58 4.18 1.47
N VAL A 2 -4.78 3.47 0.67
CA VAL A 2 -3.85 2.41 1.10
C VAL A 2 -2.42 2.86 0.77
N LEU A 3 -1.47 2.66 1.69
CA LEU A 3 -0.05 2.89 1.44
C LEU A 3 0.65 1.55 1.21
N THR A 4 1.27 1.38 0.04
CA THR A 4 2.01 0.17 -0.30
C THR A 4 3.49 0.47 -0.49
N ALA A 5 4.34 -0.20 0.29
CA ALA A 5 5.79 -0.22 0.09
C ALA A 5 6.17 -1.31 -0.92
N LEU A 6 6.79 -0.91 -2.02
CA LEU A 6 7.26 -1.81 -3.06
C LEU A 6 8.69 -2.28 -2.79
N LYS A 7 9.12 -3.31 -3.52
CA LYS A 7 10.49 -3.83 -3.51
C LYS A 7 10.95 -4.27 -2.12
N CYS A 8 10.07 -4.87 -1.33
CA CYS A 8 10.42 -5.36 0.01
C CYS A 8 11.50 -6.46 -0.03
N ASP A 9 11.71 -7.09 -1.18
CA ASP A 9 12.81 -8.03 -1.45
C ASP A 9 14.21 -7.42 -1.33
N LEU A 10 14.33 -6.11 -1.53
CA LEU A 10 15.61 -5.42 -1.36
C LEU A 10 15.97 -5.17 0.11
N ARG A 11 15.01 -5.36 1.03
CA ARG A 11 15.28 -5.37 2.46
C ARG A 11 15.61 -6.78 2.90
N LYS A 12 16.89 -7.01 3.21
CA LYS A 12 17.31 -8.16 3.99
C LYS A 12 17.13 -7.86 5.49
N ASP A 13 17.32 -8.86 6.34
CA ASP A 13 17.37 -8.68 7.79
C ASP A 13 18.29 -7.52 8.17
N GLU A 14 17.96 -6.86 9.29
CA GLU A 14 18.56 -5.59 9.73
C GLU A 14 20.09 -5.59 9.75
N PHE A 15 20.69 -6.77 9.97
CA PHE A 15 22.14 -6.99 10.04
C PHE A 15 22.82 -7.26 8.69
N GLU A 16 22.06 -7.62 7.65
CA GLU A 16 22.58 -7.99 6.33
C GLU A 16 22.07 -7.07 5.21
N ASN A 17 21.35 -6.00 5.56
CA ASN A 17 20.78 -5.10 4.58
C ASN A 17 21.88 -4.18 4.00
N PRO A 18 22.26 -4.36 2.71
CA PRO A 18 23.34 -3.57 2.11
C PRO A 18 22.91 -2.12 1.84
N ASN A 19 21.63 -1.79 2.00
CA ASN A 19 21.10 -0.46 1.81
C ASN A 19 20.71 0.17 3.15
N PRO A 20 21.57 1.01 3.75
CA PRO A 20 21.28 1.68 5.03
C PRO A 20 20.13 2.70 4.93
N ASN A 21 19.72 3.07 3.71
CA ASN A 21 18.60 4.01 3.47
C ASN A 21 17.26 3.28 3.26
N ALA A 22 17.23 1.95 3.40
CA ALA A 22 16.00 1.21 3.23
C ALA A 22 14.99 1.57 4.34
N ILE A 23 13.76 1.89 3.94
CA ILE A 23 12.69 2.23 4.88
C ILE A 23 12.30 0.98 5.68
N THR A 24 12.39 1.06 7.00
CA THR A 24 11.98 -0.03 7.89
C THR A 24 10.46 -0.16 7.92
N TYR A 25 9.97 -1.32 8.35
CA TYR A 25 8.54 -1.56 8.50
C TYR A 25 7.88 -0.51 9.42
N GLU A 26 8.52 -0.20 10.55
CA GLU A 26 8.01 0.77 11.52
C GLU A 26 7.94 2.19 10.95
N GLN A 27 8.97 2.61 10.18
CA GLN A 27 8.97 3.90 9.51
C GLN A 27 7.84 4.01 8.48
N GLY A 28 7.62 2.95 7.70
CA GLY A 28 6.51 2.88 6.75
C GLY A 28 5.15 2.96 7.43
N LEU A 29 4.97 2.25 8.55
CA LEU A 29 3.76 2.27 9.35
C LEU A 29 3.50 3.65 9.98
N ALA A 30 4.54 4.28 10.52
CA ALA A 30 4.44 5.64 11.05
C ALA A 30 4.00 6.63 9.96
N LYS A 31 4.56 6.51 8.75
CA LYS A 31 4.17 7.35 7.62
C LYS A 31 2.74 7.09 7.17
N ALA A 32 2.30 5.83 7.14
CA ALA A 32 0.92 5.45 6.84
C ALA A 32 -0.07 6.13 7.80
N LYS A 33 0.27 6.15 9.09
CA LYS A 33 -0.52 6.82 10.12
C LYS A 33 -0.52 8.34 9.95
N GLU A 34 0.63 8.94 9.63
CA GLU A 34 0.78 10.38 9.38
C GLU A 34 -0.12 10.87 8.24
N ILE A 35 -0.19 10.11 7.14
CA ILE A 35 -1.00 10.47 5.97
C ILE A 35 -2.46 10.01 6.07
N GLY A 36 -2.87 9.37 7.16
CA GLY A 36 -4.23 8.85 7.33
C GLY A 36 -4.57 7.69 6.38
N ALA A 37 -3.59 6.86 6.01
CA ALA A 37 -3.86 5.64 5.26
C ALA A 37 -4.64 4.64 6.13
N VAL A 38 -5.59 3.95 5.51
CA VAL A 38 -6.42 2.91 6.16
C VAL A 38 -5.58 1.67 6.43
N LYS A 39 -4.60 1.38 5.56
CA LYS A 39 -3.76 0.19 5.66
C LYS A 39 -2.37 0.45 5.08
N TYR A 40 -1.37 -0.16 5.69
CA TYR A 40 0.01 -0.24 5.20
C TYR A 40 0.29 -1.67 4.75
N LEU A 41 0.83 -1.84 3.54
CA LEU A 41 1.16 -3.14 2.96
C LEU A 41 2.57 -3.10 2.37
N GLU A 42 3.25 -4.25 2.37
CA GLU A 42 4.56 -4.40 1.72
C GLU A 42 4.48 -5.51 0.66
N CYS A 43 5.00 -5.25 -0.53
CA CYS A 43 5.00 -6.23 -1.60
C CYS A 43 6.30 -6.24 -2.41
N SER A 44 6.56 -7.38 -3.04
CA SER A 44 7.62 -7.58 -4.01
C SER A 44 7.02 -8.18 -5.27
N ALA A 45 7.06 -7.43 -6.36
CA ALA A 45 6.60 -7.90 -7.66
C ALA A 45 7.51 -9.03 -8.19
N VAL A 46 8.81 -8.95 -7.91
CA VAL A 46 9.79 -9.96 -8.36
C VAL A 46 9.58 -11.28 -7.65
N GLN A 47 9.27 -11.26 -6.35
CA GLN A 47 8.99 -12.47 -5.58
C GLN A 47 7.52 -12.90 -5.60
N ASN A 48 6.67 -12.18 -6.35
CA ASN A 48 5.21 -12.35 -6.35
C ASN A 48 4.61 -12.37 -4.92
N ARG A 49 5.16 -11.56 -4.01
CA ARG A 49 4.78 -11.50 -2.60
C ARG A 49 3.91 -10.28 -2.35
N GLY A 50 2.73 -10.46 -1.74
CA GLY A 50 1.88 -9.35 -1.29
C GLY A 50 1.15 -8.60 -2.41
N ILE A 51 1.30 -9.03 -3.66
CA ILE A 51 0.71 -8.36 -4.83
C ILE A 51 -0.81 -8.49 -4.81
N MET A 52 -1.32 -9.71 -4.70
CA MET A 52 -2.78 -9.95 -4.68
C MET A 52 -3.43 -9.27 -3.48
N GLU A 53 -2.84 -9.39 -2.29
CA GLU A 53 -3.33 -8.77 -1.06
C GLU A 53 -3.40 -7.25 -1.20
N THR A 54 -2.40 -6.63 -1.84
CA THR A 54 -2.41 -5.19 -2.12
C THR A 54 -3.61 -4.79 -2.99
N PHE A 55 -3.87 -5.51 -4.07
CA PHE A 55 -4.98 -5.21 -4.96
C PHE A 55 -6.34 -5.46 -4.28
N TYR A 56 -6.49 -6.55 -3.55
CA TYR A 56 -7.73 -6.85 -2.83
C TYR A 56 -8.04 -5.81 -1.76
N GLU A 57 -7.06 -5.40 -0.96
CA GLU A 57 -7.24 -4.38 0.07
C GLU A 57 -7.52 -3.01 -0.54
N ALA A 58 -6.85 -2.64 -1.63
CA ALA A 58 -7.14 -1.41 -2.35
C ALA A 58 -8.58 -1.39 -2.90
N ALA A 59 -9.02 -2.49 -3.53
CA ALA A 59 -10.37 -2.63 -4.04
C ALA A 59 -11.41 -2.59 -2.91
N LYS A 60 -11.17 -3.29 -1.81
CA LYS A 60 -12.03 -3.28 -0.63
C LYS A 60 -12.17 -1.88 -0.05
N VAL A 61 -11.05 -1.17 0.15
CA VAL A 61 -11.07 0.21 0.65
C VAL A 61 -11.81 1.13 -0.31
N ALA A 62 -11.67 0.95 -1.63
CA ALA A 62 -12.40 1.73 -2.61
C ALA A 62 -13.92 1.49 -2.55
N LEU A 63 -14.36 0.26 -2.30
CA LEU A 63 -15.79 -0.09 -2.16
C LEU A 63 -16.38 0.36 -0.81
N GLU A 64 -15.58 0.38 0.25
CA GLU A 64 -16.02 0.79 1.60
C GLU A 64 -16.22 2.31 1.74
N VAL A 65 -15.64 3.13 0.85
CA VAL A 65 -15.92 4.56 0.82
C VAL A 65 -17.37 4.77 0.33
N LYS A 66 -18.31 4.82 1.27
CA LYS A 66 -19.64 5.39 1.00
C LYS A 66 -19.44 6.81 0.48
N ALA A 67 -19.98 7.09 -0.70
CA ALA A 67 -20.02 8.43 -1.30
C ALA A 67 -20.70 9.43 -0.34
N GLN A 68 -19.93 10.07 0.53
CA GLN A 68 -20.39 11.20 1.31
C GLN A 68 -20.25 12.45 0.44
N GLY A 69 -21.30 12.74 -0.34
CA GLY A 69 -21.48 14.04 -1.00
C GLY A 69 -21.86 13.98 -2.48
N SER A 70 -23.17 14.02 -2.77
CA SER A 70 -23.83 14.85 -3.79
C SER A 70 -23.14 15.16 -5.15
N ASN A 71 -23.80 14.79 -6.25
CA ASN A 71 -23.84 15.50 -7.55
C ASN A 71 -22.51 15.92 -8.21
N GLY A 72 -21.66 14.95 -8.55
CA GLY A 72 -20.55 15.14 -9.49
C GLY A 72 -20.45 13.93 -10.42
N SER A 73 -20.34 14.19 -11.73
CA SER A 73 -20.33 13.23 -12.84
C SER A 73 -19.51 11.97 -12.56
N LYS A 74 -20.16 10.81 -12.68
CA LYS A 74 -19.54 9.48 -12.56
C LYS A 74 -18.48 9.28 -13.64
N GLU A 75 -17.21 9.37 -13.28
CA GLU A 75 -16.16 8.65 -13.98
C GLU A 75 -15.85 7.39 -13.17
N GLY A 76 -16.44 6.27 -13.62
CA GLY A 76 -16.24 4.97 -13.01
C GLY A 76 -14.78 4.52 -13.14
N CYS A 77 -14.24 3.93 -12.07
CA CYS A 77 -12.97 3.23 -12.13
C CYS A 77 -13.16 1.94 -12.94
N VAL A 78 -12.47 1.82 -14.07
CA VAL A 78 -12.43 0.61 -14.90
C VAL A 78 -11.21 -0.21 -14.48
N ILE A 79 -11.44 -1.48 -14.13
CA ILE A 79 -10.39 -2.48 -14.00
C ILE A 79 -10.21 -3.09 -15.40
N LEU A 80 -9.05 -2.90 -16.02
CA LEU A 80 -8.64 -3.56 -17.27
C LEU A 80 -8.04 -4.95 -16.97
#